data_AF-A0A7W0WUF3-F1
#
_entry.id   AF-A0A7W0WUF3-F1
#
_cell.length_a   1.000
_cell.length_b   1.000
_cell.length_c   1.000
_cell.angle_alpha   90.00
_cell.angle_beta   90.00
_cell.angle_gamma   90.00
#
_symmetry.space_group_name_H-M   'P 1'
#
loop_
_entity.id
_entity.type
_entity.pdbx_description
1 polymer ?
#
loop_
_entity_poly.entity_id
_entity_poly.type
_entity_poly.pdbx_seq_one_letter_code
_entity_poly.pdbx_strand_id
1 'polypeptide(L)'
;MIDRIVALLFREFAVTTPANAAVGTAAISHIFDDCNDNMRLVGDVEPLQTSNLPQDDFERVALAAAKLGNNFERTEKVRGSWYVRKSIAVSTAFSPSCVHCHANFEGLDNPWVGALMVRARID
;
A
#
# COMPACT_ATOMS: atom_id res chain seq x y z
N MET A 1 -11.14 12.74 -3.12
CA MET A 1 -10.24 12.81 -1.94
C MET A 1 -9.19 11.71 -2.01
N ILE A 2 -9.60 10.45 -2.22
CA ILE A 2 -8.71 9.29 -2.45
C ILE A 2 -7.61 9.59 -3.47
N ASP A 3 -7.96 10.10 -4.66
CA ASP A 3 -6.96 10.39 -5.71
C ASP A 3 -5.89 11.40 -5.28
N ARG A 4 -6.25 12.35 -4.39
CA ARG A 4 -5.28 13.32 -3.85
C ARG A 4 -4.33 12.68 -2.85
N ILE A 5 -4.81 11.72 -2.07
CA ILE A 5 -3.97 10.99 -1.10
C ILE A 5 -3.06 10.01 -1.83
N VAL A 6 -3.59 9.32 -2.85
CA VAL A 6 -2.80 8.48 -3.77
C VAL A 6 -1.72 9.32 -4.47
N ALA A 7 -2.07 10.51 -4.97
CA ALA A 7 -1.09 11.42 -5.58
C ALA A 7 -0.05 11.92 -4.57
N LEU A 8 -0.44 12.20 -3.32
CA LEU A 8 0.48 12.60 -2.26
C LEU A 8 1.46 11.46 -1.91
N LEU A 9 0.98 10.21 -1.83
CA LEU A 9 1.85 9.05 -1.67
C LEU A 9 2.89 8.98 -2.81
N PHE A 10 2.43 9.04 -4.05
CA PHE A 10 3.35 8.97 -5.19
C PHE A 10 4.33 10.14 -5.21
N ARG A 11 3.93 11.32 -4.73
CA ARG A 11 4.84 12.43 -4.53
C ARG A 11 5.92 12.12 -3.50
N GLU A 12 5.55 11.57 -2.34
CA GLU A 12 6.53 11.18 -1.30
C GLU A 12 7.51 10.13 -1.82
N PHE A 13 7.04 9.15 -2.58
CA PHE A 13 7.92 8.18 -3.24
C PHE A 13 8.91 8.84 -4.21
N ALA A 14 8.49 9.86 -4.97
CA ALA A 14 9.33 10.52 -5.95
C ALA A 14 10.39 11.45 -5.35
N VAL A 15 10.16 11.97 -4.14
CA VAL A 15 11.08 12.91 -3.45
C VAL A 15 11.95 12.25 -2.38
N THR A 16 11.71 10.97 -2.11
CA THR A 16 12.53 10.18 -1.19
C THR A 16 13.85 9.79 -1.84
N THR A 17 14.94 10.07 -1.13
CA THR A 17 16.34 9.85 -1.49
C THR A 17 17.03 9.11 -0.33
N PRO A 18 18.23 8.55 -0.52
CA PRO A 18 18.96 7.93 0.59
C PRO A 18 19.18 8.87 1.78
N ALA A 19 19.39 10.17 1.52
CA ALA A 19 19.68 11.16 2.55
C ALA A 19 18.47 11.53 3.43
N ASN A 20 17.24 11.33 2.94
CA ASN A 20 16.01 11.68 3.66
C ASN A 20 15.06 10.47 3.87
N ALA A 21 15.54 9.24 3.67
CA ALA A 21 14.74 8.01 3.74
C ALA A 21 13.98 7.86 5.08
N ALA A 22 14.60 8.24 6.21
CA ALA A 22 13.94 8.22 7.52
C ALA A 22 12.76 9.20 7.59
N VAL A 23 12.90 10.39 7.03
CA VAL A 23 11.82 11.40 6.97
C VAL A 23 10.72 10.96 6.00
N GLY A 24 11.09 10.44 4.83
CA GLY A 24 10.13 9.89 3.86
C GLY A 24 9.33 8.73 4.43
N THR A 25 9.99 7.82 5.16
CA THR A 25 9.33 6.72 5.88
C THR A 25 8.30 7.24 6.88
N ALA A 26 8.65 8.24 7.69
CA ALA A 26 7.73 8.85 8.63
C ALA A 26 6.56 9.57 7.93
N ALA A 27 6.83 10.32 6.86
CA ALA A 27 5.81 11.02 6.08
C ALA A 27 4.80 10.06 5.44
N ILE A 28 5.28 8.99 4.79
CA ILE A 28 4.44 7.93 4.25
C ILE A 28 3.65 7.27 5.38
N SER A 29 4.29 6.93 6.49
CA SER A 29 3.61 6.35 7.66
C SER A 29 2.51 7.27 8.20
N HIS A 30 2.68 8.61 8.18
CA HIS A 30 1.65 9.55 8.57
C HIS A 30 0.51 9.68 7.55
N ILE A 31 0.79 9.55 6.24
CA ILE A 31 -0.25 9.51 5.20
C ILE A 31 -1.13 8.26 5.37
N PHE A 32 -0.51 7.13 5.70
CA PHE A 32 -1.16 5.84 5.90
C PHE A 32 -1.49 5.52 7.34
N ASP A 33 -1.32 6.49 8.26
CA ASP A 33 -1.40 6.35 9.72
C ASP A 33 -2.12 5.07 10.09
N ASP A 34 -1.50 4.13 10.80
CA ASP A 34 -2.03 2.77 11.01
C ASP A 34 -3.48 2.73 11.58
N CYS A 35 -4.00 3.87 12.05
CA CYS A 35 -5.39 4.11 12.45
C CYS A 35 -6.34 4.59 11.32
N ASN A 36 -5.86 4.80 10.10
CA ASN A 36 -6.62 5.18 8.92
C ASN A 36 -7.25 3.94 8.32
N ASP A 37 -8.37 3.61 8.93
CA ASP A 37 -9.28 2.56 8.56
C ASP A 37 -9.67 2.54 7.05
N ASN A 38 -9.57 3.68 6.36
CA ASN A 38 -9.97 3.80 4.96
C ASN A 38 -8.84 3.55 3.95
N MET A 39 -7.60 3.49 4.38
CA MET A 39 -6.46 3.37 3.46
C MET A 39 -5.24 2.75 4.13
N ARG A 40 -4.68 1.70 3.54
CA ARG A 40 -3.55 0.95 4.10
C ARG A 40 -2.58 0.49 3.02
N LEU A 41 -1.28 0.55 3.30
CA LEU A 41 -0.27 -0.18 2.53
C LEU A 41 -0.14 -1.59 3.10
N VAL A 42 -0.37 -2.59 2.26
CA VAL A 42 -0.35 -4.00 2.65
C VAL A 42 0.69 -4.76 1.82
N GLY A 43 1.47 -5.60 2.47
CA GLY A 43 2.49 -6.45 1.85
C GLY A 43 2.77 -7.71 2.67
N ASP A 44 3.72 -8.51 2.19
CA ASP A 44 4.13 -9.79 2.81
C ASP A 44 5.65 -10.04 2.71
N VAL A 45 6.44 -9.04 2.31
CA VAL A 45 7.89 -9.17 2.16
C VAL A 45 8.59 -8.49 3.34
N GLU A 46 9.28 -9.28 4.16
CA GLU A 46 9.99 -8.82 5.36
C GLU A 46 11.25 -7.99 5.05
N PRO A 47 11.59 -6.95 5.82
CA PRO A 47 10.95 -6.57 7.08
C PRO A 47 9.67 -5.74 6.87
N LEU A 48 8.57 -6.15 7.52
CA LEU A 48 7.29 -5.46 7.49
C LEU A 48 6.73 -5.32 8.90
N GLN A 49 6.04 -4.21 9.21
CA GLN A 49 5.32 -4.13 10.48
C GLN A 49 4.09 -5.06 10.43
N THR A 50 3.71 -5.63 11.57
CA THR A 50 2.52 -6.51 11.66
C THR A 50 1.24 -5.80 11.20
N SER A 51 1.16 -4.48 11.39
CA SER A 51 0.06 -3.64 10.91
C SER A 51 -0.02 -3.52 9.39
N ASN A 52 1.03 -3.90 8.65
CA ASN A 52 1.04 -3.92 7.18
C ASN A 52 0.75 -5.31 6.58
N LEU A 53 0.56 -6.35 7.41
CA LEU A 53 0.12 -7.65 6.92
C LEU A 53 -1.38 -7.63 6.57
N PRO A 54 -1.84 -8.49 5.63
CA PRO A 54 -3.27 -8.63 5.33
C PRO A 54 -4.09 -9.03 6.56
N GLN A 55 -5.13 -8.27 6.87
CA GLN A 55 -5.96 -8.49 8.06
C GLN A 55 -7.29 -9.19 7.75
N ASP A 56 -7.76 -9.16 6.51
CA ASP A 56 -9.02 -9.79 6.12
C ASP A 56 -8.96 -10.48 4.75
N ASP A 57 -10.08 -11.07 4.34
CA ASP A 57 -10.17 -11.83 3.08
C ASP A 57 -10.05 -10.93 1.85
N PHE A 58 -10.47 -9.67 1.92
CA PHE A 58 -10.25 -8.74 0.82
C PHE A 58 -8.76 -8.51 0.62
N GLU A 59 -8.04 -8.18 1.69
CA GLU A 59 -6.62 -7.84 1.63
C GLU A 59 -5.78 -9.02 1.17
N ARG A 60 -6.11 -10.24 1.59
CA ARG A 60 -5.43 -11.46 1.11
C ARG A 60 -5.62 -11.68 -0.39
N VAL A 61 -6.85 -11.57 -0.90
CA VAL A 61 -7.15 -11.74 -2.33
C VAL A 61 -6.54 -10.61 -3.16
N ALA A 62 -6.66 -9.37 -2.66
CA ALA A 62 -6.11 -8.19 -3.30
C ALA A 62 -4.58 -8.23 -3.35
N LEU A 63 -3.90 -8.68 -2.29
CA LEU A 63 -2.45 -8.84 -2.29
C LEU A 63 -2.01 -9.91 -3.29
N ALA A 64 -2.70 -11.07 -3.33
CA ALA A 64 -2.42 -12.11 -4.31
C ALA A 64 -2.57 -11.60 -5.76
N ALA A 65 -3.61 -10.81 -6.04
CA ALA A 65 -3.78 -10.15 -7.34
C ALA A 65 -2.66 -9.13 -7.63
N ALA A 66 -2.28 -8.34 -6.62
CA ALA A 66 -1.25 -7.32 -6.75
C ALA A 66 0.15 -7.91 -7.01
N LYS A 67 0.47 -9.07 -6.43
CA LYS A 67 1.71 -9.82 -6.74
C LYS A 67 1.81 -10.26 -8.20
N LEU A 68 0.69 -10.26 -8.93
CA LEU A 68 0.63 -10.51 -10.37
C LEU A 68 0.53 -9.21 -11.20
N GLY A 69 0.65 -8.05 -10.55
CA GLY A 69 0.52 -6.73 -11.17
C GLY A 69 -0.92 -6.28 -11.40
N ASN A 70 -1.91 -6.96 -10.82
CA ASN A 70 -3.32 -6.64 -11.04
C ASN A 70 -3.91 -5.81 -9.90
N ASN A 71 -4.65 -4.78 -10.27
CA ASN A 71 -5.54 -4.07 -9.35
C ASN A 71 -6.75 -4.96 -9.02
N PHE A 72 -7.37 -4.71 -7.87
CA PHE A 72 -8.54 -5.48 -7.42
C PHE A 72 -9.62 -4.54 -6.88
N GLU A 73 -10.89 -4.87 -7.10
CA GLU A 73 -12.02 -4.09 -6.59
C GLU A 73 -13.14 -5.04 -6.15
N ARG A 74 -13.79 -4.72 -5.03
CA ARG A 74 -14.95 -5.46 -4.54
C ARG A 74 -15.88 -4.54 -3.76
N THR A 75 -17.17 -4.67 -4.03
CA THR A 75 -18.22 -4.09 -3.17
C THR A 75 -18.64 -5.15 -2.16
N GLU A 76 -18.55 -4.83 -0.88
CA GLU A 76 -18.91 -5.77 0.19
C GLU A 76 -19.47 -5.08 1.43
N LYS A 77 -20.17 -5.85 2.26
CA LYS A 77 -20.74 -5.37 3.51
C LYS A 77 -19.81 -5.74 4.67
N VAL A 78 -19.27 -4.73 5.35
CA VAL A 78 -18.36 -4.89 6.49
C VAL A 78 -19.02 -4.31 7.74
N ARG A 79 -19.23 -5.13 8.77
CA ARG A 79 -19.84 -4.72 10.06
C ARG A 79 -21.14 -3.92 9.91
N GLY A 80 -21.96 -4.25 8.91
CA GLY A 80 -23.27 -3.61 8.72
C GLY A 80 -23.32 -2.48 7.69
N SER A 81 -22.17 -1.94 7.27
CA SER A 81 -22.09 -0.86 6.27
C SER A 81 -21.57 -1.37 4.93
N TRP A 82 -21.99 -0.73 3.84
CA TRP A 82 -21.55 -1.08 2.50
C TRP A 82 -20.31 -0.29 2.13
N TYR A 83 -19.32 -0.99 1.57
CA TYR A 83 -18.09 -0.38 1.10
C TYR A 83 -17.80 -0.80 -0.33
N VAL A 84 -17.28 0.14 -1.12
CA VAL A 84 -16.44 -0.18 -2.27
C VAL A 84 -15.00 -0.20 -1.78
N ARG A 85 -14.31 -1.32 -1.98
CA ARG A 85 -12.90 -1.49 -1.66
C ARG A 85 -12.11 -1.66 -2.94
N LYS A 86 -10.99 -0.96 -3.05
CA LYS A 86 -10.08 -1.00 -4.20
C LYS A 86 -8.67 -1.30 -3.72
N SER A 87 -7.90 -1.93 -4.58
CA SER A 87 -6.48 -2.22 -4.41
C SER A 87 -5.73 -1.77 -5.65
N ILE A 88 -4.64 -1.06 -5.44
CA ILE A 88 -3.69 -0.68 -6.49
C ILE A 88 -2.39 -1.45 -6.23
N ALA A 89 -1.96 -2.22 -7.22
CA ALA A 89 -0.73 -2.98 -7.12
C ALA A 89 0.50 -2.05 -7.01
N VAL A 90 1.41 -2.35 -6.08
CA VAL A 90 2.64 -1.60 -5.83
C VAL A 90 3.84 -2.46 -6.20
N SER A 91 4.71 -1.90 -7.03
CA SER A 91 5.97 -2.47 -7.49
C SER A 91 7.17 -1.60 -7.15
N THR A 92 8.34 -2.23 -7.03
CA THR A 92 9.65 -1.57 -6.93
C THR A 92 10.01 -0.77 -8.18
N ALA A 93 9.37 -1.07 -9.32
CA ALA A 93 9.55 -0.30 -10.54
C ALA A 93 8.85 1.08 -10.51
N PHE A 94 7.86 1.29 -9.64
CA PHE A 94 7.19 2.60 -9.55
C PHE A 94 8.08 3.69 -8.95
N SER A 95 9.01 3.32 -8.06
CA SER A 95 10.03 4.25 -7.59
C SER A 95 11.26 3.49 -7.14
N PRO A 96 12.46 3.83 -7.63
CA PRO A 96 13.71 3.30 -7.07
C PRO A 96 13.85 3.64 -5.58
N SER A 97 13.06 4.59 -5.06
CA SER A 97 13.09 4.97 -3.65
C SER A 97 12.55 3.89 -2.71
N CYS A 98 11.82 2.89 -3.20
CA CYS A 98 11.38 1.77 -2.37
C CYS A 98 12.57 1.06 -1.70
N VAL A 99 13.70 0.89 -2.40
CA VAL A 99 14.90 0.25 -1.83
C VAL A 99 15.60 1.11 -0.77
N HIS A 100 15.32 2.42 -0.72
CA HIS A 100 15.89 3.29 0.32
C HIS A 100 15.26 3.04 1.69
N CYS A 101 14.01 2.58 1.73
CA CYS A 101 13.32 2.22 2.97
C CYS A 101 13.24 0.69 3.18
N HIS A 102 13.34 -0.08 2.09
CA HIS A 102 13.21 -1.55 2.07
C HIS A 102 14.40 -2.19 1.36
N ALA A 103 15.54 -2.34 2.06
CA ALA A 103 16.75 -2.92 1.47
C ALA A 103 16.55 -4.36 0.93
N ASN A 104 15.61 -5.10 1.51
CA ASN A 104 15.14 -6.42 1.08
C ASN A 104 14.44 -6.43 -0.30
N PHE A 105 14.12 -5.27 -0.87
CA PHE A 105 13.53 -5.17 -2.21
C PHE A 105 14.58 -5.17 -3.33
N GLU A 106 15.86 -5.03 -2.99
CA GLU A 106 16.95 -5.13 -3.95
C GLU A 106 17.05 -6.56 -4.51
N GLY A 107 17.05 -6.70 -5.83
CA GLY A 107 17.24 -7.99 -6.49
C GLY A 107 16.05 -8.96 -6.41
N LEU A 108 14.84 -8.50 -6.04
CA LEU A 108 13.65 -9.35 -6.09
C LEU A 108 13.31 -9.76 -7.53
N ASP A 109 13.06 -11.05 -7.75
CA ASP A 109 12.59 -11.58 -9.04
C ASP A 109 11.21 -11.04 -9.41
N ASN A 110 10.33 -10.86 -8.42
CA ASN A 110 9.02 -10.25 -8.60
C ASN A 110 9.06 -8.79 -8.17
N PRO A 111 8.89 -7.82 -9.10
CA PRO A 111 8.92 -6.41 -8.74
C PRO A 111 7.67 -6.00 -7.95
N TRP A 112 6.59 -6.78 -7.96
CA TRP A 112 5.35 -6.47 -7.24
C TRP A 112 5.47 -6.85 -5.76
N VAL A 113 5.51 -5.84 -4.90
CA VAL A 113 5.87 -5.99 -3.48
C VAL A 113 4.69 -5.85 -2.54
N GLY A 114 3.60 -5.21 -2.96
CA GLY A 114 2.43 -5.02 -2.12
C GLY A 114 1.26 -4.38 -2.84
N ALA A 115 0.31 -3.86 -2.06
CA ALA A 115 -0.87 -3.18 -2.57
C ALA A 115 -1.27 -2.01 -1.67
N LEU A 116 -1.71 -0.93 -2.32
CA LEU A 116 -2.42 0.15 -1.66
C LEU A 116 -3.91 -0.18 -1.61
N MET A 117 -4.40 -0.45 -0.41
CA MET A 117 -5.79 -0.73 -0.14
C MET A 117 -6.53 0.57 0.16
N VAL A 118 -7.70 0.75 -0.43
CA VAL A 118 -8.58 1.88 -0.16
C VAL A 118 -10.01 1.38 0.02
N ARG A 119 -10.76 1.94 0.96
CA ARG A 119 -12.20 1.72 1.07
C ARG A 119 -12.98 3.02 1.18
N ALA A 120 -14.16 3.03 0.58
CA ALA A 120 -15.13 4.11 0.69
C ALA A 120 -16.48 3.53 1.07
N ARG A 121 -17.09 4.10 2.12
CA ARG A 121 -18.46 3.78 2.50
C ARG A 121 -19.43 4.32 1.43
N ILE A 122 -20.46 3.55 1.08
CA ILE A 122 -21.42 3.88 0.01
C ILE A 122 -22.89 3.87 0.45
N ASP A 123 -23.14 3.62 1.73
CA ASP A 123 -24.45 3.75 2.38
C ASP A 123 -24.55 5.00 3.26
#